data_AF-A0A0B6Z0B0-F1
#
_entry.id   AF-A0A0B6Z0B0-F1
#
_cell.length_a   1.000
_cell.length_b   1.000
_cell.length_c   1.000
_cell.angle_alpha   90.00
_cell.angle_beta   90.00
_cell.angle_gamma   90.00
#
_symmetry.space_group_name_H-M   'P 1'
#
loop_
_entity.id
_entity.type
_entity.pdbx_description
1 polymer ?
#
loop_
_entity_poly.entity_id
_entity_poly.type
_entity_poly.pdbx_seq_one_letter_code
_entity_poly.pdbx_strand_id
1 'polypeptide(L)'
;YLDGTSLECVEVISVKCPSDYLSGNLAIRWTRVYLLENQGFNSSDSDSMHITQLMKEIAHACCIALVKSLEELKKDDQVKLGLR
;
A
#
# COMPACT_ATOMS: atom_id res chain seq x y z
N TYR A 1 -0.30 12.72 1.16
CA TYR A 1 0.80 12.43 2.09
C TYR A 1 0.19 12.00 3.39
N LEU A 2 0.63 10.87 3.98
CA LEU A 2 0.13 10.43 5.29
C LEU A 2 0.41 11.48 6.37
N ASP A 3 1.61 12.05 6.35
CA ASP A 3 2.09 13.00 7.37
C ASP A 3 2.52 14.36 6.76
N GLY A 4 2.04 14.70 5.56
CA GLY A 4 2.51 15.90 4.83
C GLY A 4 3.92 15.80 4.22
N THR A 5 4.65 14.69 4.43
CA THR A 5 5.99 14.47 3.85
C THR A 5 5.96 14.36 2.33
N SER A 6 6.72 15.18 1.60
CA SER A 6 6.80 15.14 0.14
C SER A 6 7.35 13.79 -0.37
N LEU A 7 6.76 13.27 -1.45
CA LEU A 7 7.17 12.04 -2.15
C LEU A 7 7.77 12.37 -3.53
N GLU A 8 8.09 13.63 -3.81
CA GLU A 8 8.56 14.10 -5.13
C GLU A 8 9.90 13.48 -5.56
N CYS A 9 10.74 13.06 -4.60
CA CYS A 9 12.02 12.40 -4.87
C CYS A 9 12.05 10.93 -4.42
N VAL A 10 10.89 10.32 -4.14
CA VAL A 10 10.82 8.94 -3.65
C VAL A 10 10.56 8.00 -4.82
N GLU A 11 11.28 6.90 -4.88
CA GLU A 11 11.07 5.89 -5.91
C GLU A 11 9.65 5.31 -5.78
N VAL A 12 8.86 5.46 -6.85
CA VAL A 12 7.48 5.00 -6.91
C VAL A 12 7.44 3.67 -7.63
N ILE A 13 7.35 2.58 -6.86
CA ILE A 13 7.07 1.26 -7.43
C ILE A 13 5.56 1.11 -7.55
N SER A 14 5.06 1.24 -8.78
CA SER A 14 3.65 0.98 -9.08
C SER A 14 3.38 -0.54 -9.05
N VAL A 15 3.16 -1.08 -7.85
CA VAL A 15 2.71 -2.45 -7.70
C VAL A 15 1.26 -2.55 -8.17
N LYS A 16 1.05 -3.17 -9.33
CA LYS A 16 -0.28 -3.64 -9.73
C LYS A 16 -0.62 -4.83 -8.84
N CYS A 17 -1.23 -4.56 -7.68
CA CYS A 17 -1.86 -5.61 -6.89
C CYS A 17 -3.21 -5.91 -7.56
N PRO A 18 -3.41 -7.10 -8.14
CA PRO A 18 -4.54 -7.37 -9.03
C PRO A 18 -5.86 -7.59 -8.28
N SER A 19 -5.83 -7.68 -6.94
CA SER A 19 -6.97 -8.11 -6.15
C SER A 19 -7.69 -6.93 -5.51
N ASP A 20 -8.95 -6.75 -5.91
CA ASP A 20 -9.92 -5.95 -5.17
C ASP A 20 -10.47 -6.79 -4.02
N TYR A 21 -10.54 -6.20 -2.84
CA TYR A 21 -11.12 -6.84 -1.67
C TYR A 21 -12.47 -6.21 -1.41
N LEU A 22 -13.53 -7.01 -1.54
CA LEU A 22 -14.91 -6.54 -1.49
C LEU A 22 -15.51 -6.72 -0.10
N SER A 23 -16.33 -5.75 0.32
CA SER A 23 -17.18 -5.81 1.51
C SER A 23 -18.52 -5.13 1.17
N GLY A 24 -19.56 -5.93 0.93
CA GLY A 24 -20.85 -5.43 0.44
C GLY A 24 -20.70 -4.66 -0.87
N ASN A 25 -21.06 -3.36 -0.86
CA ASN A 25 -20.96 -2.47 -2.01
C ASN A 25 -19.64 -1.68 -2.06
N LEU A 26 -18.69 -2.00 -1.18
CA LEU A 26 -17.41 -1.31 -1.07
C LEU A 26 -16.27 -2.23 -1.50
N ALA A 27 -15.22 -1.61 -2.00
CA ALA A 27 -13.99 -2.30 -2.38
C ALA A 27 -12.80 -1.51 -1.82
N ILE A 28 -11.80 -2.22 -1.31
CA ILE A 28 -10.48 -1.67 -1.04
C ILE A 28 -9.48 -2.25 -2.03
N ARG A 29 -8.64 -1.37 -2.59
CA ARG A 29 -7.62 -1.70 -3.58
C ARG A 29 -6.29 -1.09 -3.17
N TRP A 30 -5.26 -1.91 -3.19
CA TRP A 30 -3.89 -1.41 -3.08
C TRP A 30 -3.43 -0.85 -4.43
N THR A 31 -3.11 0.44 -4.48
CA THR A 31 -2.86 1.13 -5.76
C THR A 31 -1.41 1.55 -5.98
N ARG A 32 -0.67 1.89 -4.92
CA ARG A 32 0.69 2.44 -5.00
C ARG A 32 1.52 2.02 -3.80
N VAL A 33 2.81 1.79 -4.03
CA VAL A 33 3.84 1.62 -3.00
C VAL A 33 4.95 2.64 -3.27
N TYR A 34 5.51 3.18 -2.20
CA TYR A 34 6.61 4.12 -2.25
C TYR A 34 7.75 3.52 -1.46
N LEU A 35 8.90 3.29 -2.09
CA LEU A 35 10.07 2.79 -1.40
C LEU A 35 10.90 3.98 -0.95
N LEU A 36 10.96 4.19 0.37
CA LEU A 36 11.75 5.25 0.96
C LEU A 36 13.20 4.76 1.03
N GLU A 37 13.98 5.02 -0.02
CA GLU A 37 15.41 4.74 0.01
C GLU A 37 16.08 5.56 1.11
N ASN A 38 16.70 4.87 2.07
CA ASN A 38 17.69 5.49 2.93
C ASN A 38 19.03 5.44 2.16
N GLN A 39 19.88 6.47 2.25
CA GLN A 39 21.08 6.68 1.42
C GLN A 39 22.16 5.56 1.43
N GLY A 40 21.88 4.35 1.95
CA GLY A 40 22.79 3.21 1.96
C GLY A 40 22.18 1.88 1.50
N PHE A 41 20.95 1.84 0.99
CA PHE A 41 20.34 0.58 0.54
C PHE A 41 20.68 0.32 -0.94
N ASN A 42 21.84 -0.30 -1.20
CA ASN A 42 22.16 -0.81 -2.52
C ASN A 42 21.37 -2.11 -2.75
N SER A 43 20.14 -2.01 -3.26
CA SER A 43 19.29 -3.17 -3.52
C SER A 43 19.91 -4.04 -4.62
N SER A 44 20.35 -5.24 -4.26
CA SER A 44 20.66 -6.28 -5.24
C SER A 44 19.36 -6.78 -5.89
N ASP A 45 19.42 -7.34 -7.10
CA ASP A 45 18.22 -7.84 -7.80
C ASP A 45 17.43 -8.89 -6.97
N SER A 46 18.11 -9.66 -6.13
CA SER A 46 17.45 -10.58 -5.18
C SER A 46 16.63 -9.84 -4.12
N ASP A 47 17.13 -8.72 -3.60
CA ASP A 47 16.43 -7.93 -2.60
C ASP A 47 15.15 -7.32 -3.17
N SER A 48 15.17 -6.92 -4.46
CA SER A 48 14.00 -6.38 -5.16
C SER A 48 12.85 -7.39 -5.26
N MET A 49 13.13 -8.67 -5.56
CA MET A 49 12.10 -9.71 -5.55
C MET A 49 11.52 -9.96 -4.15
N HIS A 50 12.38 -10.01 -3.12
CA HIS A 50 11.94 -10.19 -1.74
C HIS A 50 11.08 -9.02 -1.25
N ILE A 51 11.49 -7.79 -1.55
CA ILE A 51 10.71 -6.58 -1.25
C ILE A 51 9.38 -6.62 -1.97
N THR A 52 9.35 -6.98 -3.26
CA THR A 52 8.09 -7.08 -4.02
C THR A 52 7.13 -8.10 -3.40
N GLN A 53 7.63 -9.26 -2.97
CA GLN A 53 6.81 -10.27 -2.31
C GLN A 53 6.31 -9.81 -0.95
N LEU A 54 7.19 -9.22 -0.13
CA LEU A 54 6.83 -8.65 1.17
C LEU A 54 5.76 -7.56 1.03
N MET A 55 5.91 -6.66 0.04
CA MET A 55 4.93 -5.61 -0.23
C MET A 55 3.56 -6.19 -0.61
N LYS A 56 3.52 -7.27 -1.40
CA LYS A 56 2.27 -7.97 -1.73
C LYS A 56 1.61 -8.59 -0.49
N GLU A 57 2.39 -9.23 0.38
CA GLU A 57 1.88 -9.83 1.61
C GLU A 57 1.34 -8.80 2.58
N ILE A 58 2.05 -7.68 2.77
CA ILE A 58 1.60 -6.54 3.58
C ILE A 58 0.30 -5.96 3.00
N ALA A 59 0.27 -5.68 1.69
CA ALA A 59 -0.91 -5.17 1.02
C ALA A 59 -2.11 -6.12 1.20
N HIS A 60 -1.90 -7.42 1.01
CA HIS A 60 -2.93 -8.43 1.16
C HIS A 60 -3.46 -8.50 2.60
N ALA A 61 -2.57 -8.59 3.60
CA ALA A 61 -2.95 -8.65 5.00
C ALA A 61 -3.68 -7.38 5.46
N CYS A 62 -3.20 -6.21 5.03
CA CYS A 62 -3.81 -4.93 5.35
C CYS A 62 -5.22 -4.82 4.74
N CYS A 63 -5.38 -5.12 3.45
CA CYS A 63 -6.69 -5.10 2.81
C CYS A 63 -7.69 -6.04 3.49
N ILE A 64 -7.29 -7.28 3.83
CA ILE A 64 -8.15 -8.23 4.54
C ILE A 64 -8.57 -7.70 5.92
N ALA A 65 -7.65 -7.09 6.67
CA ALA A 65 -7.98 -6.51 7.97
C ALA A 65 -9.00 -5.36 7.83
N LEU A 66 -8.82 -4.51 6.82
CA LEU A 66 -9.65 -3.33 6.59
C LEU A 66 -11.02 -3.64 5.99
N VAL A 67 -11.19 -4.76 5.27
CA VAL A 67 -12.48 -5.22 4.70
C VAL A 67 -13.62 -5.16 5.73
N LYS A 68 -13.34 -5.52 6.99
CA LYS A 68 -14.32 -5.53 8.08
C LYS A 68 -14.76 -4.14 8.54
N SER A 69 -13.96 -3.12 8.27
CA SER A 69 -14.17 -1.74 8.72
C SER A 69 -14.43 -0.77 7.56
N LEU A 70 -14.63 -1.25 6.32
CA LEU A 70 -14.82 -0.36 5.16
C LEU A 70 -16.07 0.52 5.26
N GLU A 71 -17.14 0.01 5.86
CA GLU A 71 -18.36 0.78 6.06
C GLU A 71 -18.14 1.94 7.04
N GLU A 72 -17.42 1.69 8.13
CA GLU A 72 -17.05 2.70 9.13
C GLU A 72 -16.10 3.74 8.51
N LEU A 73 -15.08 3.29 7.79
CA LEU A 73 -14.13 4.18 7.10
C LEU A 73 -14.83 5.07 6.07
N LYS A 74 -15.76 4.51 5.29
CA LYS A 74 -16.54 5.30 4.34
C LYS A 74 -17.45 6.31 5.03
N LYS A 75 -18.05 5.94 6.16
CA LYS A 75 -18.90 6.84 6.95
C LYS A 75 -18.13 8.07 7.43
N ASP A 76 -16.85 7.90 7.75
CA ASP A 76 -15.94 8.96 8.17
C ASP A 76 -15.19 9.63 6.98
N ASP A 77 -15.64 9.41 5.75
CA ASP A 77 -15.06 9.91 4.49
C ASP A 77 -13.58 9.56 4.28
N GLN A 78 -13.11 8.48 4.92
CA GLN A 78 -11.75 7.95 4.80
C GLN A 78 -11.61 7.08 3.54
N VAL A 79 -11.71 7.69 2.37
CA VAL A 79 -11.65 7.01 1.06
C VAL A 79 -10.23 6.79 0.54
N LYS A 80 -9.23 7.46 1.13
CA LYS A 80 -7.82 7.34 0.76
C LYS A 80 -6.98 7.06 2.00
N LEU A 81 -6.58 5.80 2.13
CA LEU A 81 -5.79 5.31 3.24
C LEU A 81 -4.32 5.23 2.83
N GLY A 82 -3.43 5.26 3.80
CA GLY A 82 -2.04 4.93 3.60
C GLY A 82 -1.47 4.22 4.82
N LEU A 83 -0.47 3.39 4.56
CA LEU A 83 0.28 2.63 5.53
C LEU A 83 1.76 2.94 5.30
N ARG A 84 2.51 3.14 6.38
CA ARG A 84 3.95 3.39 6.36
C ARG A 84 4.62 2.53 7.41
#